data_AF-A0A447RJC5-F1
#
_entry.id   AF-A0A447RJC5-F1
#
_cell.length_a   1.000
_cell.length_b   1.000
_cell.length_c   1.000
_cell.angle_alpha   90.00
_cell.angle_beta   90.00
_cell.angle_gamma   90.00
#
_symmetry.space_group_name_H-M   'P 1'
#
loop_
_entity.id
_entity.type
_entity.pdbx_description
1 polymer ?
#
loop_
_entity_poly.entity_id
_entity_poly.type
_entity_poly.pdbx_seq_one_letter_code
_entity_poly.pdbx_strand_id
1 'polypeptide(L)'
;MVTYTFGFTGRSELDTAFNRAGLTPRIVFTATDADVIKTYVRLGLGVGVIASMAVDPVSDPDLVKLDANGIFSYSTTKIGFRRSTFLRSYMYDFIQRFAPHLTRDVVDTAVALRSNEDIEAMFKDIKLPEK
;
A
#
# COMPACT_ATOMS: atom_id res chain seq x y z
N MET A 1 1.21 -6.78 19.20
CA MET A 1 0.79 -6.43 17.83
C MET A 1 1.41 -7.39 16.83
N VAL A 2 0.64 -7.79 15.81
CA VAL A 2 1.02 -8.67 14.69
C VAL A 2 0.92 -7.83 13.41
N THR A 3 1.97 -7.74 12.60
CA THR A 3 2.06 -6.71 11.54
C THR A 3 3.09 -7.10 10.47
N TYR A 4 3.18 -6.31 9.39
CA TYR A 4 4.23 -6.48 8.39
C TYR A 4 5.65 -6.30 8.94
N THR A 5 6.60 -7.04 8.36
CA THR A 5 8.04 -6.83 8.53
C THR A 5 8.47 -5.43 8.05
N PHE A 6 9.55 -4.91 8.65
CA PHE A 6 10.15 -3.64 8.23
C PHE A 6 10.44 -3.60 6.72
N GLY A 7 10.10 -2.48 6.08
CA GLY A 7 10.29 -2.27 4.64
C GLY A 7 9.20 -2.87 3.73
N PHE A 8 8.21 -3.58 4.28
CA PHE A 8 7.08 -4.12 3.52
C PHE A 8 5.77 -3.39 3.85
N THR A 9 4.93 -3.22 2.82
CA THR A 9 3.52 -2.75 2.90
C THR A 9 3.29 -1.61 3.92
N GLY A 10 3.99 -0.48 3.76
CA GLY A 10 3.71 0.73 4.53
C GLY A 10 4.13 0.69 6.01
N ARG A 11 4.95 -0.30 6.44
CA ARG A 11 5.42 -0.39 7.84
C ARG A 11 6.09 0.89 8.37
N SER A 12 6.71 1.67 7.49
CA SER A 12 7.29 2.97 7.82
C SER A 12 6.26 3.94 8.40
N GLU A 13 5.04 4.02 7.85
CA GLU A 13 4.00 4.92 8.34
C GLU A 13 3.52 4.53 9.75
N LEU A 14 3.48 3.24 10.03
CA LEU A 14 3.16 2.74 11.36
C LEU A 14 4.23 3.17 12.37
N ASP A 15 5.52 2.90 12.07
CA ASP A 15 6.61 3.29 12.97
C ASP A 15 6.65 4.81 13.16
N THR A 16 6.44 5.59 12.10
CA THR A 16 6.35 7.06 12.17
C THR A 16 5.19 7.52 13.06
N ALA A 17 4.00 6.93 12.97
CA ALA A 17 2.86 7.31 13.80
C ALA A 17 3.12 7.04 15.30
N PHE A 18 3.66 5.86 15.63
CA PHE A 18 4.01 5.53 17.01
C PHE A 18 5.10 6.46 17.56
N ASN A 19 6.14 6.74 16.77
CA ASN A 19 7.20 7.67 17.14
C ASN A 19 6.67 9.10 17.35
N ARG A 20 5.76 9.59 16.50
CA ARG A 20 5.11 10.90 16.68
C ARG A 20 4.31 10.98 17.98
N ALA A 21 3.71 9.87 18.40
CA ALA A 21 3.00 9.77 19.67
C ALA A 21 3.93 9.51 20.89
N GLY A 22 5.25 9.33 20.68
CA GLY A 22 6.19 8.99 21.75
C GLY A 22 5.99 7.58 22.32
N LEU A 23 5.40 6.68 21.54
CA LEU A 23 5.05 5.32 21.95
C LEU A 23 5.99 4.30 21.29
N THR A 24 6.39 3.28 22.05
CA THR A 24 7.13 2.13 21.50
C THR A 24 6.17 0.95 21.33
N PRO A 25 5.85 0.55 20.08
CA PRO A 25 4.91 -0.55 19.86
C PRO A 25 5.52 -1.87 20.29
N ARG A 26 4.78 -2.67 21.06
CA ARG A 26 5.16 -4.07 21.35
C ARG A 26 4.74 -4.97 20.18
N ILE A 27 5.65 -5.15 19.24
CA ILE A 27 5.50 -6.07 18.11
C ILE A 27 5.92 -7.46 18.58
N VAL A 28 4.99 -8.41 18.55
CA VAL A 28 5.24 -9.79 19.00
C VAL A 28 5.40 -10.76 17.83
N PHE A 29 5.02 -10.33 16.63
CA PHE A 29 5.13 -11.13 15.42
C PHE A 29 5.17 -10.24 14.18
N THR A 30 6.05 -10.56 13.24
CA THR A 30 6.16 -9.90 11.95
C THR A 30 6.06 -10.90 10.80
N ALA A 31 5.30 -10.57 9.77
CA ALA A 31 5.13 -11.40 8.58
C ALA A 31 5.23 -10.57 7.29
N THR A 32 5.42 -11.22 6.15
CA THR A 32 5.35 -10.56 4.84
C THR A 32 3.95 -10.57 4.24
N ASP A 33 3.10 -11.53 4.65
CA ASP A 33 1.77 -11.77 4.10
C ASP A 33 0.67 -11.48 5.14
N ALA A 34 -0.42 -10.86 4.69
CA ALA A 34 -1.59 -10.60 5.50
C ALA A 34 -2.27 -11.90 5.95
N ASP A 35 -2.26 -12.97 5.16
CA ASP A 35 -2.90 -14.23 5.52
C ASP A 35 -2.22 -14.90 6.72
N VAL A 36 -0.89 -14.79 6.79
CA VAL A 36 -0.12 -15.23 7.97
C VAL A 36 -0.47 -14.37 9.18
N ILE A 37 -0.56 -13.05 9.02
CA ILE A 37 -0.94 -12.14 10.11
C ILE A 37 -2.34 -12.49 10.63
N LYS A 38 -3.33 -12.64 9.75
CA LYS A 38 -4.71 -13.00 10.11
C LYS A 38 -4.76 -14.33 10.86
N THR A 39 -3.97 -15.33 10.43
CA THR A 39 -3.88 -16.62 11.11
C THR A 39 -3.43 -16.47 12.58
N TYR A 40 -2.39 -15.68 12.85
CA TYR A 40 -1.92 -15.49 14.23
C TYR A 40 -2.82 -14.58 15.07
N VAL A 41 -3.56 -13.67 14.44
CA VAL A 41 -4.63 -12.91 15.11
C VAL A 41 -5.74 -13.84 15.57
N ARG A 42 -6.19 -14.78 14.72
CA ARG A 42 -7.19 -15.82 15.07
C ARG A 42 -6.73 -16.70 16.23
N LEU A 43 -5.44 -17.00 16.31
CA LEU A 43 -4.84 -17.74 17.43
C LEU A 43 -4.67 -16.90 18.71
N GLY A 44 -5.08 -15.64 18.72
CA GLY A 44 -5.03 -14.77 19.90
C GLY A 44 -3.64 -14.21 20.21
N LEU A 45 -2.69 -14.24 19.28
CA LEU A 45 -1.34 -13.74 19.50
C LEU A 45 -1.30 -12.21 19.72
N GLY A 46 -2.29 -11.49 19.19
CA GLY A 46 -2.50 -10.08 19.47
C GLY A 46 -3.29 -9.37 18.37
N VAL A 47 -3.31 -8.03 18.45
CA VAL A 47 -3.99 -7.18 17.48
C VAL A 47 -3.21 -7.11 16.16
N GLY A 48 -3.89 -7.39 15.05
CA GLY A 48 -3.35 -7.33 13.69
C GLY A 48 -3.42 -5.92 13.11
N VAL A 49 -2.34 -5.47 12.46
CA VAL A 49 -2.33 -4.26 11.64
C VAL A 49 -1.92 -4.63 10.22
N ILE A 50 -2.87 -4.55 9.29
CA ILE A 50 -2.75 -4.96 7.89
C ILE A 50 -3.39 -3.93 6.97
N ALA A 51 -3.11 -4.02 5.66
CA ALA A 51 -3.77 -3.17 4.67
C ALA A 51 -5.30 -3.41 4.66
N SER A 52 -6.07 -2.33 4.50
CA SER A 52 -7.55 -2.34 4.43
C SER A 52 -8.10 -3.36 3.44
N MET A 53 -7.45 -3.49 2.28
CA MET A 53 -7.82 -4.38 1.18
C MET A 53 -7.54 -5.88 1.45
N ALA A 54 -6.79 -6.21 2.51
CA ALA A 54 -6.40 -7.58 2.84
C ALA A 54 -7.35 -8.26 3.84
N VAL A 55 -8.41 -7.58 4.24
CA VAL A 55 -9.49 -8.11 5.09
C VAL A 55 -10.83 -7.80 4.46
N ASP A 56 -11.63 -8.85 4.27
CA ASP A 56 -12.94 -8.80 3.64
C ASP A 56 -13.99 -9.47 4.55
N PRO A 57 -15.13 -8.84 4.88
CA PRO A 57 -16.11 -9.42 5.79
C PRO A 57 -16.72 -10.75 5.31
N VAL A 58 -16.69 -11.04 4.00
CA VAL A 58 -17.20 -12.30 3.45
C VAL A 58 -16.15 -13.41 3.58
N SER A 59 -14.89 -13.09 3.32
CA SER A 59 -13.76 -14.04 3.35
C SER A 59 -13.19 -14.25 4.75
N ASP A 60 -13.26 -13.23 5.61
CA ASP A 60 -12.77 -13.20 6.99
C ASP A 60 -13.90 -12.85 7.99
N PRO A 61 -15.03 -13.58 8.00
CA PRO A 61 -16.21 -13.22 8.81
C PRO A 61 -15.97 -13.34 10.32
N ASP A 62 -14.92 -14.03 10.72
CA ASP A 62 -14.51 -14.25 12.11
C ASP A 62 -13.59 -13.15 12.67
N LEU A 63 -13.20 -12.18 11.83
CA LEU A 63 -12.36 -11.06 12.22
C LEU A 63 -13.14 -9.75 12.23
N VAL A 64 -12.92 -8.92 13.25
CA VAL A 64 -13.48 -7.58 13.33
C VAL A 64 -12.48 -6.57 12.76
N LYS A 65 -12.87 -5.91 11.67
CA LYS A 65 -12.11 -4.81 11.09
C LYS A 65 -12.42 -3.51 11.85
N LEU A 66 -11.38 -2.84 12.34
CA LEU A 66 -11.45 -1.48 12.87
C LEU A 66 -10.69 -0.56 11.94
N ASP A 67 -11.30 0.57 11.58
CA ASP A 67 -10.63 1.57 10.75
C ASP A 67 -9.54 2.29 11.54
N ALA A 68 -8.37 2.46 10.91
CA ALA A 68 -7.20 3.11 11.50
C ALA A 68 -6.84 4.43 10.78
N ASN A 69 -7.74 4.93 9.93
CA ASN A 69 -7.62 6.26 9.35
C ASN A 69 -7.53 7.32 10.44
N GLY A 70 -6.62 8.29 10.27
CA GLY A 70 -6.31 9.31 11.27
C GLY A 70 -5.29 8.88 12.32
N ILE A 71 -5.03 7.58 12.48
CA ILE A 71 -3.90 7.07 13.29
C ILE A 71 -2.65 6.96 12.42
N PHE A 72 -2.78 6.37 11.23
CA PHE A 72 -1.70 6.21 10.27
C PHE A 72 -1.95 7.07 9.02
N SER A 73 -0.89 7.57 8.40
CA SER A 73 -0.99 8.18 7.07
C SER A 73 -1.31 7.09 6.03
N TYR A 74 -1.95 7.47 4.94
CA TYR A 74 -2.17 6.55 3.83
C TYR A 74 -0.83 6.13 3.19
N SER A 75 -0.83 4.95 2.58
CA SER A 75 0.29 4.47 1.76
C SER A 75 -0.12 4.46 0.29
N THR A 76 0.77 4.93 -0.59
CA THR A 76 0.51 4.95 -2.05
C THR A 76 1.17 3.76 -2.73
N THR A 77 0.37 2.88 -3.35
CA THR A 77 0.89 1.82 -4.21
C THR A 77 1.34 2.40 -5.55
N LYS A 78 2.59 2.17 -5.94
CA LYS A 78 3.17 2.64 -7.20
C LYS A 78 3.45 1.48 -8.14
N ILE A 79 3.33 1.71 -9.44
CA ILE A 79 3.82 0.81 -10.49
C ILE A 79 5.14 1.36 -11.04
N GLY A 80 6.13 0.48 -11.19
CA GLY A 80 7.47 0.86 -11.63
C GLY A 80 8.01 -0.08 -12.70
N PHE A 81 8.69 0.49 -13.69
CA PHE A 81 9.39 -0.23 -14.74
C PHE A 81 10.67 0.52 -15.12
N ARG A 82 11.61 -0.15 -15.79
CA ARG A 82 12.85 0.50 -16.21
C ARG A 82 12.56 1.48 -17.36
N ARG A 83 13.16 2.67 -17.33
CA ARG A 83 13.00 3.66 -18.42
C ARG A 83 13.41 3.13 -19.80
N SER A 84 14.36 2.21 -19.85
CA SER A 84 14.80 1.56 -21.10
C SER A 84 13.85 0.46 -21.59
N THR A 85 12.82 0.09 -20.82
CA THR A 85 11.83 -0.89 -21.24
C THR A 85 10.94 -0.29 -22.32
N PHE A 86 10.92 -0.93 -23.48
CA PHE A 86 9.92 -0.61 -24.49
C PHE A 86 8.56 -1.16 -24.08
N LEU A 87 7.62 -0.26 -23.77
CA LEU A 87 6.25 -0.63 -23.43
C LEU A 87 5.49 -1.10 -24.67
N ARG A 88 4.95 -2.31 -24.63
CA ARG A 88 4.08 -2.87 -25.68
C ARG A 88 2.61 -2.53 -25.38
N SER A 89 1.73 -2.62 -26.37
CA SER A 89 0.30 -2.30 -26.22
C SER A 89 -0.34 -2.97 -25.01
N TYR A 90 -0.14 -4.29 -24.85
CA TYR A 90 -0.69 -5.03 -23.72
C TYR A 90 -0.16 -4.58 -22.34
N MET A 91 1.02 -3.95 -22.29
CA MET A 91 1.56 -3.39 -21.04
C MET A 91 0.81 -2.12 -20.66
N TYR A 92 0.50 -1.25 -21.63
CA TYR A 92 -0.36 -0.09 -21.40
C TYR A 92 -1.75 -0.52 -20.96
N ASP A 93 -2.32 -1.53 -21.62
CA ASP A 93 -3.64 -2.07 -21.25
C ASP A 93 -3.64 -2.60 -19.81
N PHE A 94 -2.57 -3.29 -19.39
CA PHE A 94 -2.41 -3.75 -18.01
C PHE A 94 -2.31 -2.59 -17.02
N ILE A 95 -1.45 -1.59 -17.30
CA ILE A 95 -1.26 -0.41 -16.45
C ILE A 95 -2.59 0.32 -16.26
N GLN A 96 -3.31 0.59 -17.35
CA GLN A 96 -4.60 1.28 -17.30
C GLN A 96 -5.68 0.46 -16.59
N ARG A 97 -5.67 -0.88 -16.75
CA ARG A 97 -6.62 -1.75 -16.06
C ARG A 97 -6.36 -1.83 -14.55
N PHE A 98 -5.10 -1.73 -14.13
CA PHE A 98 -4.72 -1.68 -12.72
C PHE A 98 -5.00 -0.29 -12.11
N ALA A 99 -4.69 0.77 -12.85
CA ALA A 99 -4.81 2.17 -12.43
C ALA A 99 -5.47 2.99 -13.57
N PRO A 100 -6.81 3.19 -13.53
CA PRO A 100 -7.55 3.81 -14.63
C PRO A 100 -7.10 5.23 -15.04
N HIS A 101 -6.44 5.95 -14.13
CA HIS A 101 -5.87 7.28 -14.39
C HIS A 101 -4.56 7.24 -15.18
N LEU A 102 -3.92 6.08 -15.30
CA LEU A 102 -2.68 5.88 -16.07
C LEU A 102 -3.00 5.47 -17.51
N THR A 103 -3.53 6.42 -18.28
CA THR A 103 -3.72 6.22 -19.73
C THR A 103 -2.38 6.19 -20.45
N ARG A 104 -2.37 5.72 -21.71
CA ARG A 104 -1.15 5.69 -22.53
C ARG A 104 -0.42 7.05 -22.57
N ASP A 105 -1.16 8.14 -22.78
CA ASP A 105 -0.60 9.49 -22.85
C ASP A 105 0.01 9.95 -21.52
N VAL A 106 -0.63 9.61 -20.39
CA VAL A 106 -0.12 9.91 -19.04
C VAL A 106 1.16 9.12 -18.77
N VAL A 107 1.20 7.84 -19.15
CA VAL A 107 2.39 6.99 -18.99
C VAL A 107 3.54 7.51 -19.84
N ASP A 108 3.29 7.86 -21.11
CA ASP A 108 4.32 8.38 -22.02
C ASP A 108 4.86 9.73 -21.54
N THR A 109 3.99 10.59 -21.00
CA THR A 109 4.38 11.87 -20.36
C THR A 109 5.26 11.61 -19.14
N ALA A 110 4.87 10.68 -18.27
CA ALA A 110 5.66 10.32 -17.09
C ALA A 110 7.04 9.73 -17.46
N VAL A 111 7.14 8.96 -18.54
CA VAL A 111 8.42 8.41 -19.02
C VAL A 111 9.34 9.51 -19.58
N ALA A 112 8.76 10.54 -20.21
CA ALA A 112 9.50 11.70 -20.70
C ALA A 112 10.05 12.58 -19.55
N LEU A 113 9.33 12.63 -18.42
CA LEU A 113 9.81 13.28 -17.20
C LEU A 113 11.03 12.53 -16.64
N ARG A 114 12.08 13.29 -16.34
CA ARG A 114 13.38 12.70 -15.95
C ARG A 114 13.51 12.44 -14.46
N SER A 115 12.65 13.04 -13.62
CA SER A 115 12.63 12.89 -12.17
C SER A 115 11.32 12.27 -11.67
N ASN A 116 11.41 11.44 -10.63
CA ASN A 116 10.23 10.93 -9.94
C ASN A 116 9.47 12.03 -9.18
N GLU A 117 10.16 13.09 -8.76
CA GLU A 117 9.52 14.25 -8.10
C GLU A 117 8.60 14.99 -9.08
N ASP A 118 9.01 15.13 -10.34
CA ASP A 118 8.20 15.74 -11.39
C ASP A 118 6.96 14.87 -11.71
N ILE A 119 7.14 13.55 -11.70
CA ILE A 119 6.03 12.60 -11.88
C ILE A 119 5.04 12.74 -10.73
N GLU A 120 5.51 12.82 -9.48
CA GLU A 120 4.62 13.06 -8.33
C GLU A 120 3.90 14.40 -8.43
N ALA A 121 4.59 15.45 -8.90
CA ALA A 121 3.97 16.75 -9.14
C ALA A 121 2.85 16.69 -10.18
N MET A 122 3.02 15.90 -11.25
CA MET A 122 2.00 15.67 -12.28
C MET A 122 0.69 15.10 -11.71
N PHE A 123 0.76 14.33 -10.62
CA PHE A 123 -0.41 13.71 -9.99
C PHE A 123 -1.01 14.52 -8.83
N LYS A 124 -0.44 15.68 -8.46
CA LYS A 124 -0.93 16.46 -7.30
C LYS A 124 -2.39 16.90 -7.42
N ASP A 125 -2.83 17.21 -8.63
CA ASP A 125 -4.18 17.69 -8.91
C ASP A 125 -5.18 16.57 -9.24
N ILE A 126 -4.71 15.31 -9.27
CA ILE A 126 -5.54 14.15 -9.60
C ILE A 126 -5.90 13.42 -8.30
N LYS A 127 -7.20 13.29 -8.04
CA LYS A 127 -7.67 12.43 -6.94
C LYS A 127 -7.43 10.96 -7.30
N LEU A 128 -6.49 10.32 -6.59
CA LEU A 128 -6.18 8.92 -6.77
C LEU A 128 -7.27 8.02 -6.15
N PRO A 129 -7.51 6.82 -6.70
CA PRO A 129 -8.41 5.84 -6.08
C PRO A 129 -7.89 5.37 -4.72
N GLU A 130 -8.78 5.28 -3.74
CA GLU A 130 -8.51 4.73 -2.40
C GLU A 130 -9.06 3.30 -2.29
N LYS A 131 -8.38 2.42 -1.54
CA LYS A 131 -8.76 1.01 -1.33
C LYS A 131 -8.63 0.59 0.12
#